data_AF-A0A4R1I2K9-F1
#
_entry.id   AF-A0A4R1I2K9-F1
#
_cell.length_a   1.000
_cell.length_b   1.000
_cell.length_c   1.000
_cell.angle_alpha   90.00
_cell.angle_beta   90.00
_cell.angle_gamma   90.00
#
_symmetry.space_group_name_H-M   'P 1'
#
loop_
_entity.id
_entity.type
_entity.pdbx_description
1 polymer ?
#
loop_
_entity_poly.entity_id
_entity_poly.type
_entity_poly.pdbx_seq_one_letter_code
_entity_poly.pdbx_strand_id
1 'polypeptide(L)' 'MSAERDELKRLVDELPDERVPAVLAEARRQRQTQPAVEWPPSWFASFASGRTDLGRNHDDLLADGFGRP' A
#
# COMPACT_ATOMS: atom_id res chain seq x y z
N MET A 1 -6.54 -29.88 -7.48
CA MET A 1 -7.04 -28.52 -7.20
C MET A 1 -7.33 -28.45 -5.70
N SER A 2 -7.10 -27.31 -5.03
CA SER A 2 -7.45 -27.20 -3.60
C SER A 2 -8.95 -26.90 -3.50
N ALA A 3 -9.60 -27.41 -2.44
CA ALA A 3 -11.03 -27.27 -2.23
C ALA A 3 -11.48 -25.79 -2.26
N GLU A 4 -10.65 -24.91 -1.71
CA GLU A 4 -10.86 -23.47 -1.66
C GLU A 4 -10.88 -22.82 -3.04
N ARG A 5 -10.04 -23.30 -3.97
CA ARG A 5 -10.04 -22.79 -5.36
C ARG A 5 -11.28 -23.20 -6.14
N ASP A 6 -11.83 -24.37 -5.85
CA ASP A 6 -13.03 -24.86 -6.54
C ASP A 6 -14.29 -24.23 -5.95
N GLU A 7 -14.32 -23.98 -4.64
CA GLU A 7 -15.35 -23.17 -3.99
C GLU A 7 -15.37 -21.74 -4.54
N LEU A 8 -14.21 -21.09 -4.69
CA LEU A 8 -14.13 -19.74 -5.25
C LEU A 8 -14.70 -19.65 -6.67
N LYS A 9 -14.43 -20.65 -7.54
CA LYS A 9 -15.01 -20.67 -8.90
C LYS A 9 -16.53 -20.73 -8.86
N ARG A 10 -17.08 -21.60 -8.01
CA ARG A 10 -18.55 -21.74 -7.86
C ARG A 10 -19.19 -20.41 -7.41
N LEU A 11 -18.58 -19.74 -6.44
CA LEU A 11 -19.07 -18.45 -5.96
C LEU A 11 -19.03 -17.36 -7.04
N VAL A 12 -18.03 -17.40 -7.93
CA VAL A 12 -17.95 -16.47 -9.07
C VAL A 12 -19.01 -16.80 -10.12
N ASP A 13 -19.26 -18.08 -10.39
CA ASP A 13 -20.27 -18.51 -11.37
C ASP A 13 -21.70 -18.19 -10.92
N GLU A 14 -21.96 -18.17 -9.61
CA GLU A 14 -23.27 -17.85 -9.02
C GLU A 14 -23.46 -16.33 -8.76
N LEU A 15 -22.45 -15.51 -9.05
CA LEU A 15 -22.45 -14.09 -8.73
C LEU A 15 -23.38 -13.31 -9.68
N PRO A 16 -24.24 -12.41 -9.18
CA PRO A 16 -25.03 -11.54 -10.04
C PRO A 16 -24.14 -10.56 -10.82
N ASP A 17 -24.50 -10.29 -12.08
CA ASP A 17 -23.71 -9.50 -13.03
C ASP A 17 -23.34 -8.10 -12.51
N GLU A 18 -24.21 -7.48 -11.70
CA GLU A 18 -23.97 -6.16 -11.12
C GLU A 18 -22.82 -6.16 -10.11
N ARG A 19 -22.51 -7.32 -9.52
CA ARG A 19 -21.44 -7.51 -8.52
C ARG A 19 -20.13 -7.95 -9.15
N VAL A 20 -20.15 -8.49 -10.37
CA VAL A 20 -18.95 -8.97 -11.10
C VAL A 20 -17.86 -7.90 -11.21
N PRO A 21 -18.15 -6.62 -11.56
CA PRO A 21 -17.12 -5.60 -11.66
C PRO A 21 -16.36 -5.36 -10.35
N ALA A 22 -17.05 -5.38 -9.21
CA ALA A 22 -16.45 -5.15 -7.89
C ALA A 22 -15.55 -6.31 -7.46
N VAL A 23 -16.02 -7.56 -7.63
CA VAL A 23 -15.23 -8.76 -7.31
C VAL A 23 -14.01 -8.88 -8.22
N LEU A 24 -14.16 -8.56 -9.52
CA LEU A 24 -13.05 -8.54 -10.46
C LEU A 24 -11.99 -7.49 -10.11
N ALA A 25 -12.40 -6.31 -9.64
CA ALA A 25 -11.48 -5.28 -9.18
C ALA A 25 -10.65 -5.75 -7.98
N GLU A 26 -11.28 -6.39 -7.00
CA GLU A 26 -10.58 -6.93 -5.83
C GLU A 26 -9.63 -8.08 -6.21
N ALA A 27 -10.07 -9.01 -7.07
CA ALA A 27 -9.20 -10.09 -7.55
C ALA A 27 -7.95 -9.55 -8.29
N ARG A 28 -8.10 -8.48 -9.08
CA ARG A 28 -6.97 -7.79 -9.72
C ARG A 28 -6.05 -7.15 -8.69
N ARG A 29 -6.60 -6.55 -7.64
CA ARG A 29 -5.84 -5.93 -6.54
C ARG A 29 -5.02 -6.98 -5.77
N GLN A 30 -5.62 -8.11 -5.44
CA GLN A 30 -4.95 -9.24 -4.78
C GLN A 30 -3.84 -9.83 -5.65
N ARG A 31 -4.04 -9.88 -6.97
CA ARG A 31 -2.99 -10.27 -7.93
C ARG A 31 -1.84 -9.25 -8.00
N GLN A 32 -2.09 -7.98 -7.69
CA GLN A 32 -1.11 -6.88 -7.74
C GLN A 32 -0.26 -6.74 -6.47
N THR A 33 -0.43 -7.61 -5.48
CA THR A 33 0.49 -7.77 -4.34
C THR A 33 1.81 -8.35 -4.87
N GLN A 34 2.71 -7.63 -5.54
CA GLN A 34 3.53 -6.47 -5.17
C GLN A 34 4.06 -5.81 -6.46
N PRO A 35 4.19 -4.48 -6.60
CA PRO A 35 5.47 -3.95 -7.02
C PRO A 35 6.40 -4.06 -5.82
N ALA A 36 7.53 -4.75 -6.00
CA ALA A 36 8.67 -4.66 -5.10
C ALA A 36 9.22 -3.23 -5.14
N VAL A 37 8.49 -2.26 -4.57
CA VAL A 37 9.12 -1.01 -4.18
C VAL A 37 9.84 -1.36 -2.90
N GLU A 38 11.10 -1.78 -3.07
CA GLU A 38 12.01 -2.03 -1.98
C GLU A 38 12.00 -0.79 -1.08
N TRP A 39 11.49 -1.00 0.12
CA TRP A 39 11.59 0.00 1.16
C TRP A 39 12.93 -0.21 1.86
N PRO A 40 13.75 0.84 2.04
CA PRO A 40 13.46 2.21 1.64
C PRO A 40 13.80 2.50 0.17
N PRO A 41 13.03 3.38 -0.51
CA PRO A 41 13.35 3.79 -1.87
C PRO A 41 14.72 4.49 -1.97
N SER A 42 15.31 4.57 -3.16
CA SER A 42 16.66 5.14 -3.36
C SER A 42 16.82 6.61 -2.94
N TRP A 43 15.71 7.35 -2.84
CA TRP A 43 15.65 8.73 -2.37
C TRP A 43 15.31 8.84 -0.87
N PHE A 44 15.04 7.74 -0.18
CA PHE A 44 14.84 7.77 1.26
C PHE A 44 16.13 8.22 1.95
N ALA A 45 16.01 9.20 2.84
CA ALA A 45 17.14 9.85 3.51
C ALA A 45 18.08 10.69 2.62
N SER A 46 17.75 10.98 1.35
CA SER A 46 18.55 11.87 0.50
C SER A 46 18.38 13.37 0.80
N PHE A 47 18.00 13.72 2.03
CA PHE A 47 17.83 15.12 2.44
C PHE A 47 19.20 15.81 2.52
N ALA A 48 19.51 16.68 1.56
CA ALA A 48 20.58 17.67 1.69
C ALA A 48 20.09 18.82 2.57
N SER A 49 19.85 18.53 3.84
CA SER A 49 19.59 19.55 4.85
C SER A 49 20.94 20.11 5.30
N GLY A 50 21.18 21.41 5.10
CA GLY A 50 22.32 22.13 5.70
C GLY A 50 22.34 22.10 7.23
N ARG A 51 21.33 21.47 7.85
CA ARG A 51 21.20 21.19 9.28
C ARG A 51 21.47 19.70 9.54
N THR A 52 22.53 19.42 10.27
CA THR A 52 22.97 18.07 10.70
C THR A 52 22.34 17.61 12.01
N ASP A 53 21.52 18.44 12.65
CA ASP A 53 20.92 18.23 13.97
C ASP A 53 19.53 17.58 13.94
N LEU A 54 18.98 17.31 12.75
CA LEU A 54 17.60 16.83 12.57
C LEU A 54 17.28 15.54 13.33
N GLY A 55 18.20 14.56 13.34
CA GLY A 55 17.97 13.31 14.06
C GLY A 55 17.98 13.48 15.58
N ARG A 56 18.74 14.45 16.10
CA ARG A 56 18.84 14.73 17.54
C ARG A 56 17.64 15.52 18.06
N ASN A 57 17.10 16.41 17.24
CA ASN A 57 16.01 17.33 17.61
C ASN A 57 14.65 16.88 17.02
N HIS A 58 14.51 15.59 16.66
CA HIS A 58 13.33 15.10 15.96
C HIS A 58 12.06 15.29 16.78
N ASP A 59 12.09 15.06 18.09
CA ASP A 59 10.92 15.25 18.97
C ASP A 59 10.42 16.70 18.94
N ASP A 60 11.33 17.68 19.07
CA ASP A 60 10.99 19.10 19.03
C ASP A 60 10.48 19.53 17.64
N LEU A 61 11.11 19.04 16.57
CA LEU A 61 10.71 19.34 15.19
C LEU A 61 9.36 18.73 14.82
N LEU A 62 9.04 17.55 15.35
CA LEU A 62 7.75 16.90 15.16
C LEU A 62 6.64 17.57 15.99
N ALA A 63 6.99 18.12 17.15
CA ALA A 63 6.08 18.88 17.99
C ALA A 63 5.61 20.19 17.32
N ASP A 64 6.45 20.81 16.49
CA ASP A 64 6.11 22.01 15.71
C ASP A 64 5.05 21.74 14.61
N GLY A 65 4.83 20.46 14.26
CA GLY A 65 3.80 20.01 13.32
C GLY A 65 4.15 20.22 11.85
N PHE A 66 3.82 19.24 11.00
CA PHE A 66 4.02 19.36 9.55
C PHE A 66 2.97 20.30 8.94
N GLY A 67 3.42 21.46 8.45
CA GLY A 67 2.61 22.36 7.65
C GLY A 67 1.52 23.09 8.44
N ARG A 68 1.88 24.21 9.08
CA ARG A 68 0.93 25.31 9.22
C ARG A 68 1.07 26.23 8.00
N PRO A 69 -0.06 26.74 7.45
CA PRO A 69 -0.01 27.67 6.31
C PRO A 69 0.77 28.95 6.64
#